data_AF-A0A1H7WHM2-F1
#
_entry.id   AF-A0A1H7WHM2-F1
#
_cell.length_a   1.000
_cell.length_b   1.000
_cell.length_c   1.000
_cell.angle_alpha   90.00
_cell.angle_beta   90.00
_cell.angle_gamma   90.00
#
_symmetry.space_group_name_H-M   'P 1'
#
loop_
_entity.id
_entity.type
_entity.pdbx_description
1 polymer ?
#
loop_
_entity_poly.entity_id
_entity_poly.type
_entity_poly.pdbx_seq_one_letter_code
_entity_poly.pdbx_strand_id
1 'polypeptide(L)' 'MDHDPSPPKQAGIAALLAVATIGVMIAAIFVGFNLYHADMQRERQSGQVDQRDLPKTPTDLQVAPPRQ' A
#
# COMPACT_ATOMS: atom_id res chain seq x y z
N MET A 1 -1.37 -45.76 32.47
CA MET A 1 -1.08 -44.33 32.59
C MET A 1 -0.29 -43.96 31.36
N ASP A 2 -0.97 -43.44 30.35
CA ASP A 2 -0.36 -43.10 29.07
C ASP A 2 0.54 -41.87 29.28
N HIS A 3 1.84 -42.07 29.12
CA HIS A 3 2.84 -41.02 29.20
C HIS A 3 2.81 -40.28 27.86
N ASP A 4 2.02 -39.21 27.79
CA ASP A 4 2.00 -38.35 26.62
C ASP A 4 3.38 -37.66 26.50
N PRO A 5 4.22 -38.01 25.50
CA PRO A 5 5.55 -37.46 25.42
C PRO A 5 5.40 -35.99 25.05
N SER A 6 5.70 -35.11 26.01
CA SER A 6 5.71 -33.66 25.78
C SER A 6 6.57 -33.39 24.55
N PRO A 7 6.07 -32.64 23.54
CA PRO A 7 6.76 -32.49 22.27
C PRO A 7 8.19 -31.96 22.51
N PRO A 8 9.19 -32.50 21.80
CA PRO A 8 10.58 -32.15 22.02
C PRO A 8 10.75 -30.64 21.84
N LYS A 9 11.43 -29.99 22.80
CA LYS A 9 11.59 -28.51 22.84
C LYS A 9 12.10 -27.91 21.52
N GLN A 10 12.88 -28.68 20.76
CA GLN A 10 13.38 -28.31 19.43
C GLN A 10 12.28 -28.15 18.38
N ALA A 11 11.22 -28.96 18.43
CA ALA A 11 10.07 -28.84 17.52
C ALA A 11 9.31 -27.53 17.74
N GLY A 12 9.20 -27.07 19.00
CA GLY A 12 8.60 -25.77 19.33
C GLY A 12 9.39 -24.60 18.74
N ILE A 13 10.71 -24.64 18.80
CA ILE A 13 11.59 -23.58 18.25
C ILE A 13 11.50 -23.56 16.72
N ALA A 14 11.53 -24.71 16.06
CA ALA A 14 11.42 -24.81 14.61
C ALA A 14 10.08 -24.28 14.09
N ALA A 15 8.97 -24.61 14.77
CA ALA A 15 7.65 -24.08 14.43
C ALA A 15 7.61 -22.55 14.57
N LEU A 16 8.21 -22.00 15.63
CA LEU A 16 8.25 -20.56 15.87
C LEU A 16 9.07 -19.83 14.79
N LEU A 17 10.19 -20.40 14.35
CA LEU A 17 10.97 -19.88 13.22
C LEU A 17 10.20 -19.92 11.90
N ALA A 18 9.48 -21.00 11.63
CA ALA A 18 8.65 -21.12 10.43
C ALA A 18 7.56 -20.04 10.40
N VAL A 19 6.83 -19.86 11.51
CA VAL A 19 5.79 -18.83 11.64
C VAL A 19 6.38 -17.42 11.51
N ALA A 20 7.52 -17.15 12.14
CA ALA A 20 8.20 -15.87 12.01
C ALA A 20 8.59 -15.58 10.55
N THR A 21 9.12 -16.59 9.85
CA THR A 21 9.52 -16.46 8.44
C THR A 21 8.33 -16.13 7.54
N ILE A 22 7.22 -16.85 7.71
CA ILE A 22 5.97 -16.60 6.97
C ILE A 22 5.43 -15.21 7.31
N GLY A 23 5.44 -14.81 8.58
CA GLY A 23 5.02 -13.48 9.02
C GLY A 23 5.81 -12.36 8.36
N VAL A 24 7.14 -12.51 8.26
CA VAL A 24 8.01 -11.55 7.56
C VAL A 24 7.69 -11.51 6.07
N MET A 25 7.46 -12.65 5.41
CA MET A 25 7.07 -12.69 4.00
C MET A 25 5.76 -11.94 3.75
N ILE A 26 4.74 -12.19 4.58
CA ILE A 26 3.45 -11.50 4.48
C ILE A 26 3.64 -9.98 4.67
N ALA A 27 4.39 -9.57 5.68
CA ALA A 27 4.66 -8.15 5.93
C ALA A 27 5.37 -7.48 4.74
N ALA A 28 6.40 -8.13 4.18
CA ALA A 28 7.12 -7.61 3.02
C ALA A 28 6.20 -7.43 1.80
N ILE A 29 5.32 -8.41 1.54
CA ILE A 29 4.33 -8.35 0.47
C ILE A 29 3.37 -7.18 0.69
N PHE A 30 2.82 -7.02 1.90
CA PHE A 30 1.91 -5.94 2.23
C PHE A 30 2.55 -4.57 2.08
N VAL A 31 3.78 -4.39 2.57
CA VAL A 31 4.52 -3.14 2.43
C VAL A 31 4.78 -2.83 0.95
N GLY A 32 5.26 -3.81 0.18
CA GLY A 32 5.51 -3.65 -1.25
C GLY A 32 4.26 -3.25 -2.03
N PHE A 33 3.13 -3.93 -1.81
CA PHE A 33 1.87 -3.57 -2.46
C PHE A 33 1.35 -2.20 -2.05
N ASN A 34 1.47 -1.81 -0.77
CA ASN A 34 1.02 -0.48 -0.33
C ASN A 34 1.88 0.64 -0.93
N LEU A 35 3.21 0.47 -0.99
CA LEU A 35 4.10 1.43 -1.63
C LEU A 35 3.78 1.55 -3.13
N TYR A 36 3.64 0.42 -3.83
CA TYR A 36 3.25 0.41 -5.25
C TYR A 36 1.90 1.09 -5.49
N HIS A 37 0.92 0.85 -4.63
CA HIS A 37 -0.39 1.47 -4.74
C HIS A 37 -0.32 2.98 -4.54
N ALA A 38 0.48 3.45 -3.57
CA ALA A 38 0.68 4.87 -3.31
C ALA A 38 1.34 5.58 -4.50
N ASP A 39 2.34 4.97 -5.13
CA ASP A 39 3.00 5.52 -6.31
C ASP A 39 2.04 5.59 -7.51
N MET A 40 1.29 4.51 -7.76
CA MET A 40 0.27 4.49 -8.82
C MET A 40 -0.85 5.52 -8.59
N GLN A 41 -1.25 5.77 -7.34
CA GLN A 41 -2.22 6.82 -7.05
C GLN A 41 -1.67 8.21 -7.36
N ARG A 42 -0.40 8.48 -7.00
CA ARG A 42 0.25 9.76 -7.34
C ARG A 42 0.34 9.97 -8.84
N GLU A 43 0.74 8.95 -9.59
CA GLU A 43 0.83 9.02 -11.05
C GLU A 43 -0.54 9.22 -11.72
N ARG A 44 -1.58 8.56 -11.21
CA ARG A 44 -2.95 8.81 -11.68
C ARG A 44 -3.46 10.22 -11.37
N GLN A 45 -3.04 10.78 -10.25
CA GLN A 45 -3.43 12.14 -9.83
C GLN A 45 -2.61 13.22 -10.51
N SER A 46 -1.36 12.96 -10.94
CA SER A 46 -0.51 13.97 -11.59
C SER A 46 -1.02 14.41 -12.96
N GLY A 47 -1.90 13.62 -13.60
CA GLY A 47 -2.58 13.99 -14.84
C GLY A 47 -4.00 14.53 -14.66
N GLN A 48 -4.54 14.53 -13.44
CA GLN A 48 -5.88 15.05 -13.16
C GLN A 48 -5.79 16.52 -12.76
N VAL A 49 -6.57 17.36 -13.43
CA VAL A 49 -6.80 18.74 -13.00
C VAL A 49 -7.50 18.68 -11.63
N ASP A 50 -6.94 19.34 -10.62
CA ASP A 50 -7.56 19.45 -9.30
C ASP A 50 -9.00 19.97 -9.49
N GLN A 51 -9.99 19.35 -8.84
CA GLN A 51 -11.38 19.79 -8.95
C GLN A 51 -11.58 21.26 -8.56
N ARG A 52 -10.66 21.82 -7.77
CA ARG A 52 -10.65 23.24 -7.42
C ARG A 52 -10.29 24.15 -8.59
N ASP A 53 -9.51 23.63 -9.54
CA ASP A 53 -9.03 24.31 -10.74
C ASP A 53 -9.87 23.95 -11.99
N LEU A 54 -10.91 23.14 -11.83
CA LEU A 54 -11.88 22.91 -12.90
C LEU A 54 -12.60 24.23 -13.24
N PRO A 55 -12.84 24.50 -14.53
CA PRO A 55 -13.62 25.67 -14.93
C PRO A 55 -15.03 25.58 -14.31
N LYS A 56 -15.38 26.58 -13.50
CA LYS A 56 -16.64 26.69 -12.77
C LYS A 56 -17.74 27.25 -13.65
N THR A 57 -17.37 27.97 -14.71
CA THR A 57 -18.31 28.56 -15.66
C THR A 57 -17.91 28.27 -17.11
N PRO A 58 -18.88 28.23 -18.06
CA PRO A 58 -18.60 28.02 -19.48
C PRO A 58 -17.69 29.10 -20.12
N THR A 59 -17.43 30.19 -19.41
CA THR A 59 -16.68 31.36 -19.87
C THR A 59 -15.23 31.38 -19.34
N ASP A 60 -14.88 30.52 -18.37
CA ASP A 60 -13.55 30.51 -17.74
C ASP A 60 -12.41 30.19 -18.73
N LEU A 61 -12.71 29.48 -19.82
CA LEU A 61 -11.76 29.16 -20.89
C LEU A 61 -11.68 30.22 -22.00
N GLN A 62 -12.56 31.24 -21.97
CA GLN A 62 -12.70 32.23 -23.05
C GLN A 62 -12.09 33.59 -22.71
N VAL A 63 -11.60 33.78 -21.48
CA VAL A 63 -10.98 35.05 -21.08
C VAL A 63 -9.57 35.13 -21.65
N ALA A 64 -9.43 35.85 -22.76
CA ALA A 64 -8.12 36.23 -23.28
C ALA A 64 -7.32 36.96 -22.17
N PRO A 65 -6.01 36.69 -22.02
CA PRO A 65 -5.21 37.38 -21.01
C PRO A 65 -5.30 38.89 -21.24
N PRO A 66 -5.39 39.70 -20.17
CA PRO A 66 -5.40 41.15 -20.32
C PRO A 66 -4.12 41.57 -21.05
N ARG A 67 -4.29 42.22 -22.21
CA ARG A 67 -3.16 42.81 -22.94
C ARG A 67 -2.61 43.93 -22.05
N GLN A 68 -1.34 43.78 -21.66
CA GLN A 68 -0.55 44.89 -21.13
C GLN A 68 -0.25 45.90 -22.26
#